data_AF-A0A526VEY8-F1
#
_entry.id   AF-A0A526VEY8-F1
#
_cell.length_a   1.000
_cell.length_b   1.000
_cell.length_c   1.000
_cell.angle_alpha   90.00
_cell.angle_beta   90.00
_cell.angle_gamma   90.00
#
_symmetry.space_group_name_H-M   'P 1'
#
loop_
_entity.id
_entity.type
_entity.pdbx_description
1 polymer ?
#
loop_
_entity_poly.entity_id
_entity_poly.type
_entity_poly.pdbx_seq_one_letter_code
_entity_poly.pdbx_strand_id
1 'polypeptide(L)'
;MALRKKTREPLAFKNPNKAWVIAELLKIYAEWKAWGEFVKQIVDHPYDRNTQMECFADGEENLDKNEVLVAKTLTFLDNNISGHNFMFSNEYEEPWENRTARLGARVPHHLHQLDILQASLQYAVVPDGFWKEQGKKLVEDVRKAAPDKAADVAASWLRNPLSIAGK
;
A
#
# COMPACT_ATOMS: atom_id res chain seq x y z
N MET A 1 33.45 -0.52 10.93
CA MET A 1 32.32 -0.92 10.06
C MET A 1 31.82 0.33 9.35
N ALA A 2 32.01 0.45 8.04
CA ALA A 2 31.51 1.62 7.31
C ALA A 2 29.98 1.52 7.17
N LEU A 3 29.25 2.53 7.67
CA LEU A 3 27.81 2.67 7.44
C LEU A 3 27.58 2.80 5.94
N ARG A 4 27.14 1.73 5.28
CA ARG A 4 26.65 1.82 3.90
C ARG A 4 25.45 2.77 3.92
N LYS A 5 25.60 3.93 3.27
CA LYS A 5 24.48 4.84 3.00
C LYS A 5 23.49 4.07 2.13
N LYS A 6 22.40 3.58 2.73
CA LYS A 6 21.35 2.86 1.99
C LYS A 6 20.66 3.87 1.09
N THR A 7 20.80 3.69 -0.22
CA THR A 7 20.09 4.49 -1.21
C THR A 7 18.63 4.08 -1.10
N ARG A 8 17.74 5.00 -0.70
CA ARG A 8 16.31 4.71 -0.67
C ARG A 8 15.85 4.38 -2.08
N GLU A 9 15.25 3.23 -2.27
CA GLU A 9 14.62 2.90 -3.55
C GLU A 9 13.46 3.87 -3.81
N PRO A 10 13.34 4.43 -5.03
CA PRO A 10 12.20 5.26 -5.36
C PRO A 10 10.91 4.44 -5.32
N LEU A 11 9.86 5.07 -4.79
CA LEU A 11 8.52 4.50 -4.81
C LEU A 11 8.06 4.37 -6.26
N ALA A 12 7.76 3.15 -6.70
CA ALA A 12 7.27 2.89 -8.05
C ALA A 12 6.25 1.77 -8.09
N PHE A 13 5.34 1.82 -9.07
CA PHE A 13 4.51 0.66 -9.38
C PHE A 13 5.34 -0.37 -10.14
N LYS A 14 5.25 -1.64 -9.73
CA LYS A 14 5.76 -2.78 -10.51
C LYS A 14 4.71 -3.25 -11.53
N ASN A 15 3.45 -3.22 -11.12
CA ASN A 15 2.33 -3.64 -11.94
C ASN A 15 1.90 -2.48 -12.88
N PRO A 16 1.74 -2.74 -14.20
CA PRO A 16 1.31 -1.72 -15.15
C PRO A 16 -0.14 -1.25 -14.91
N ASN A 17 -0.98 -2.04 -14.25
CA ASN A 17 -2.36 -1.66 -13.94
C ASN A 17 -2.45 -0.88 -12.62
N LYS A 18 -2.00 0.38 -12.64
CA LYS A 18 -2.04 1.29 -11.49
C LYS A 18 -3.43 1.39 -10.83
N ALA A 19 -4.48 1.50 -11.63
CA ALA A 19 -5.84 1.66 -11.12
C ALA A 19 -6.29 0.46 -10.29
N TRP A 20 -5.98 -0.75 -10.77
CA TRP A 20 -6.25 -1.98 -10.03
C TRP A 20 -5.42 -2.06 -8.74
N VAL A 21 -4.12 -1.74 -8.79
CA VAL A 21 -3.27 -1.75 -7.58
C VAL A 21 -3.82 -0.81 -6.51
N ILE A 22 -4.22 0.40 -6.87
CA ILE A 22 -4.80 1.36 -5.93
C ILE A 22 -6.14 0.83 -5.37
N ALA A 23 -7.00 0.27 -6.23
CA ALA A 23 -8.28 -0.29 -5.79
C ALA A 23 -8.10 -1.47 -4.81
N GLU A 24 -7.17 -2.38 -5.08
CA GLU A 24 -6.86 -3.50 -4.16
C GLU A 24 -6.21 -3.01 -2.86
N LEU A 25 -5.31 -2.02 -2.93
CA LEU A 25 -4.73 -1.42 -1.73
C LEU A 25 -5.80 -0.78 -0.84
N LEU A 26 -6.81 -0.14 -1.43
CA LEU A 26 -7.95 0.43 -0.70
C LEU A 26 -8.79 -0.65 0.00
N LYS A 27 -8.93 -1.84 -0.60
CA LYS A 27 -9.61 -2.98 0.04
C LYS A 27 -8.82 -3.49 1.24
N ILE A 28 -7.51 -3.69 1.09
CA ILE A 28 -6.60 -4.09 2.18
C ILE A 28 -6.66 -3.04 3.31
N TYR A 29 -6.66 -1.76 2.97
CA TYR A 29 -6.77 -0.68 3.93
C TYR A 29 -8.13 -0.66 4.66
N ALA A 30 -9.23 -0.92 3.96
CA ALA A 30 -10.55 -1.05 4.59
C ALA A 30 -10.61 -2.23 5.56
N GLU A 31 -9.97 -3.35 5.23
CA GLU A 31 -9.82 -4.52 6.11
C GLU A 31 -8.99 -4.16 7.37
N TRP A 32 -7.88 -3.44 7.21
CA TRP A 32 -7.13 -2.90 8.34
C TRP A 32 -7.94 -1.94 9.22
N LYS A 33 -8.78 -1.08 8.62
CA LYS A 33 -9.67 -0.20 9.39
C LYS A 33 -10.69 -0.98 10.20
N ALA A 34 -11.34 -1.95 9.58
CA ALA A 34 -12.29 -2.83 10.26
C ALA A 34 -11.59 -3.59 11.41
N TRP A 35 -10.37 -4.06 11.17
CA TRP A 35 -9.55 -4.70 12.19
C TRP A 35 -9.18 -3.75 13.34
N GLY A 36 -8.78 -2.52 13.03
CA GLY A 36 -8.50 -1.49 14.02
C GLY A 36 -9.70 -1.16 14.90
N GLU A 37 -10.90 -1.06 14.31
CA GLU A 37 -12.13 -0.85 15.10
C GLU A 37 -12.45 -2.03 16.02
N PHE A 38 -12.21 -3.26 15.57
CA PHE A 38 -12.35 -4.44 16.44
C PHE A 38 -11.33 -4.43 17.58
N VAL A 39 -10.05 -4.15 17.28
CA VAL A 39 -8.98 -4.15 18.28
C VAL A 39 -9.21 -3.11 19.38
N LYS A 40 -9.84 -1.96 19.06
CA LYS A 40 -10.26 -0.98 20.07
C LYS A 40 -11.28 -1.51 21.08
N GLN A 41 -12.01 -2.58 20.74
CA GLN A 41 -13.00 -3.21 21.63
C GLN A 41 -12.36 -4.23 22.57
N ILE A 42 -11.10 -4.62 22.33
CA ILE A 42 -10.35 -5.52 23.20
C ILE A 42 -10.03 -4.75 24.48
N VAL A 43 -10.76 -5.07 25.55
CA VAL A 43 -10.58 -4.46 26.87
C VAL A 43 -9.37 -5.07 27.54
N ASP A 44 -8.42 -4.22 27.91
CA ASP A 44 -7.31 -4.63 28.75
C ASP A 44 -7.81 -4.94 30.15
N HIS A 45 -7.40 -6.09 30.68
CA HIS A 45 -7.79 -6.53 32.00
C HIS A 45 -6.58 -7.12 32.72
N PRO A 46 -6.50 -6.93 34.06
CA PRO A 46 -5.45 -7.58 34.83
C PRO A 46 -5.56 -9.10 34.67
N TYR A 47 -4.43 -9.75 34.43
CA TYR A 47 -4.37 -11.20 34.30
C TYR A 47 -4.85 -11.88 35.59
N ASP A 48 -5.84 -12.77 35.47
CA ASP A 48 -6.33 -13.60 36.55
C ASP A 48 -6.11 -15.09 36.24
N ARG A 49 -5.10 -15.67 36.90
CA ARG A 49 -4.73 -17.09 36.77
C ARG A 49 -5.89 -18.06 37.07
N ASN A 50 -6.88 -17.66 37.86
CA ASN A 50 -7.97 -18.57 38.25
C ASN A 50 -9.05 -18.68 37.17
N THR A 51 -9.14 -17.70 36.26
CA THR A 51 -10.19 -17.61 35.24
C THR A 51 -9.65 -17.57 33.81
N GLN A 52 -8.35 -17.31 33.63
CA GLN A 52 -7.72 -17.10 32.33
C GLN A 52 -6.59 -18.08 32.07
N MET A 53 -6.64 -18.73 30.91
CA MET A 53 -5.60 -19.65 30.46
C MET A 53 -4.39 -18.92 29.85
N GLU A 54 -4.57 -17.68 29.38
CA GLU A 54 -3.54 -16.91 28.67
C GLU A 54 -3.33 -15.53 29.31
N CYS A 55 -2.07 -15.06 29.27
CA CYS A 55 -1.67 -13.75 29.80
C CYS A 55 -1.98 -12.60 28.81
N PHE A 56 -2.29 -12.93 27.55
CA PHE A 56 -2.52 -11.94 26.51
C PHE A 56 -4.00 -11.60 26.43
N ALA A 57 -4.41 -10.41 26.89
CA ALA A 57 -5.79 -9.97 26.69
C ALA A 57 -6.15 -9.74 25.20
N ASP A 58 -5.16 -9.80 24.29
CA ASP A 58 -5.42 -9.87 22.85
C ASP A 58 -5.90 -11.26 22.41
N GLY A 59 -5.44 -12.35 23.03
CA GLY A 59 -5.74 -13.74 22.65
C GLY A 59 -4.99 -14.22 21.39
N GLU A 60 -4.62 -15.51 21.36
CA GLU A 60 -3.85 -16.13 20.27
C GLU A 60 -4.52 -15.96 18.89
N GLU A 61 -5.82 -16.20 18.77
CA GLU A 61 -6.56 -16.08 17.50
C GLU A 61 -6.47 -14.68 16.88
N ASN A 62 -6.46 -13.63 17.71
CA ASN A 62 -6.37 -12.26 17.24
C ASN A 62 -4.93 -11.91 16.83
N LEU A 63 -3.94 -12.46 17.53
CA LEU A 63 -2.53 -12.34 17.14
C LEU A 63 -2.29 -13.00 15.78
N ASP A 64 -2.78 -14.23 15.58
CA ASP A 64 -2.70 -14.95 14.32
C ASP A 64 -3.37 -14.20 13.17
N LYS A 65 -4.59 -13.69 13.40
CA LYS A 65 -5.30 -12.88 12.41
C LYS A 65 -4.52 -11.64 12.03
N ASN A 66 -3.89 -10.96 13.00
CA ASN A 66 -3.06 -9.81 12.74
C ASN A 66 -1.83 -10.18 11.89
N GLU A 67 -1.17 -11.30 12.20
CA GLU A 67 -0.03 -11.79 11.41
C GLU A 67 -0.40 -12.12 9.97
N VAL A 68 -1.55 -12.76 9.76
CA VAL A 68 -2.10 -13.03 8.42
C VAL A 68 -2.32 -11.72 7.65
N LEU A 69 -2.88 -10.70 8.29
CA LEU A 69 -3.16 -9.42 7.66
C LEU A 69 -1.88 -8.66 7.29
N VAL A 70 -0.85 -8.71 8.16
CA VAL A 70 0.49 -8.20 7.85
C VAL A 70 1.08 -8.94 6.64
N ALA A 71 1.13 -10.27 6.68
CA ALA A 71 1.70 -11.08 5.60
C ALA A 71 1.00 -10.84 4.25
N LYS A 72 -0.33 -10.77 4.25
CA LYS A 72 -1.15 -10.43 3.07
C LYS A 72 -0.78 -9.06 2.51
N THR A 73 -0.66 -8.07 3.39
CA THR A 73 -0.31 -6.69 3.01
C THR A 73 1.07 -6.63 2.39
N LEU A 74 2.07 -7.22 3.05
CA LEU A 74 3.45 -7.24 2.55
C LEU A 74 3.57 -7.96 1.21
N THR A 75 2.95 -9.14 1.09
CA THR A 75 2.94 -9.90 -0.17
C THR A 75 2.34 -9.08 -1.32
N PHE A 76 1.26 -8.35 -1.05
CA PHE A 76 0.66 -7.47 -2.06
C PHE A 76 1.62 -6.35 -2.48
N LEU A 77 2.27 -5.70 -1.52
CA LEU A 77 3.21 -4.62 -1.77
C LEU A 77 4.45 -5.12 -2.52
N ASP A 78 5.06 -6.21 -2.09
CA ASP A 78 6.23 -6.83 -2.73
C ASP A 78 5.97 -7.14 -4.20
N ASN A 79 4.77 -7.62 -4.52
CA ASN A 79 4.39 -7.97 -5.89
C ASN A 79 4.07 -6.75 -6.77
N ASN A 80 3.62 -5.63 -6.20
CA ASN A 80 3.02 -4.54 -6.97
C ASN A 80 3.70 -3.18 -6.83
N ILE A 81 4.51 -2.96 -5.80
CA ILE A 81 5.09 -1.66 -5.42
C ILE A 81 6.56 -1.82 -4.98
N SER A 82 7.49 -1.10 -5.58
CA SER A 82 8.88 -0.98 -5.13
C SER A 82 9.06 0.21 -4.19
N GLY A 83 10.12 0.21 -3.37
CA GLY A 83 10.40 1.35 -2.49
C GLY A 83 9.36 1.58 -1.39
N HIS A 84 8.52 0.58 -1.06
CA HIS A 84 7.56 0.65 0.05
C HIS A 84 8.21 0.46 1.44
N ASN A 85 9.53 0.26 1.47
CA ASN A 85 10.29 -0.06 2.68
C ASN A 85 10.29 1.04 3.74
N PHE A 86 9.90 2.28 3.39
CA PHE A 86 9.71 3.35 4.37
C PHE A 86 8.59 3.04 5.37
N MET A 87 7.70 2.09 5.06
CA MET A 87 6.71 1.59 6.00
C MET A 87 7.33 0.67 7.06
N PHE A 88 8.59 0.24 6.93
CA PHE A 88 9.29 -0.42 8.02
C PHE A 88 10.04 0.65 8.80
N SER A 89 9.51 1.04 9.96
CA SER A 89 10.01 2.15 10.79
C SER A 89 11.45 1.95 11.32
N ASN A 90 12.08 0.81 11.08
CA ASN A 90 13.46 0.54 11.48
C ASN A 90 14.14 -0.39 10.47
N GLU A 91 14.89 0.16 9.52
CA GLU A 91 15.60 -0.64 8.51
C GLU A 91 16.82 -1.42 9.06
N TYR A 92 17.05 -1.42 10.38
CA TYR A 92 18.32 -1.81 11.00
C TYR A 92 18.30 -3.03 11.93
N GLU A 93 17.14 -3.56 12.35
CA GLU A 93 17.07 -4.76 13.21
C GLU A 93 15.78 -5.57 13.00
N GLU A 94 15.93 -6.88 12.76
CA GLU A 94 14.80 -7.81 12.80
C GLU A 94 14.50 -8.25 14.25
N PRO A 95 13.23 -8.42 14.65
CA PRO A 95 12.04 -8.18 13.85
C PRO A 95 11.68 -6.69 13.77
N TRP A 96 11.41 -6.25 12.54
CA TRP A 96 11.07 -4.89 12.10
C TRP A 96 9.77 -4.31 12.73
N GLU A 97 9.14 -5.06 13.61
CA GLU A 97 7.88 -4.75 14.28
C GLU A 97 7.97 -5.18 15.74
N ASN A 98 7.49 -4.33 16.66
CA ASN A 98 7.34 -4.71 18.05
C ASN A 98 6.21 -5.75 18.17
N ARG A 99 6.54 -7.03 18.03
CA ARG A 99 5.59 -8.15 18.17
C ARG A 99 5.16 -8.42 19.61
N THR A 100 5.88 -7.87 20.59
CA THR A 100 5.56 -8.04 22.02
C THR A 100 4.57 -6.99 22.53
N ALA A 101 4.40 -5.88 21.81
CA ALA A 101 3.38 -4.89 22.10
C ALA A 101 1.97 -5.42 21.80
N ARG A 102 0.99 -4.88 22.54
CA ARG A 102 -0.43 -5.15 22.33
C ARG A 102 -0.89 -4.72 20.94
N LEU A 103 -1.89 -5.43 20.41
CA LEU A 103 -2.52 -5.08 19.13
C LEU A 103 -3.03 -3.64 19.12
N GLY A 104 -3.55 -3.15 20.25
CA GLY A 104 -3.99 -1.75 20.40
C GLY A 104 -2.91 -0.70 20.14
N ALA A 105 -1.63 -1.04 20.26
CA ALA A 105 -0.51 -0.16 19.89
C ALA A 105 -0.01 -0.44 18.46
N ARG A 106 0.01 -1.71 18.04
CA ARG A 106 0.55 -2.14 16.74
C ARG A 106 -0.36 -1.75 15.56
N VAL A 107 -1.66 -2.02 15.67
CA VAL A 107 -2.61 -1.83 14.56
C VAL A 107 -2.74 -0.36 14.13
N PRO A 108 -2.81 0.63 15.05
CA PRO A 108 -2.76 2.04 14.67
C PRO A 108 -1.49 2.44 13.92
N HIS A 109 -0.35 1.82 14.25
CA HIS A 109 0.91 2.09 13.55
C HIS A 109 0.86 1.63 12.09
N HIS A 110 0.37 0.41 11.84
CA HIS A 110 0.16 -0.11 10.48
C HIS A 110 -0.81 0.75 9.67
N LEU A 111 -1.92 1.17 10.28
CA LEU A 111 -2.89 2.07 9.64
C LEU A 111 -2.23 3.39 9.23
N HIS A 112 -1.45 3.99 10.11
CA HIS A 112 -0.73 5.23 9.82
C HIS A 112 0.29 5.07 8.68
N GLN A 113 1.02 3.96 8.63
CA GLN A 113 1.95 3.67 7.55
C GLN A 113 1.22 3.53 6.20
N LEU A 114 0.07 2.85 6.19
CA LEU A 114 -0.76 2.72 4.99
C LEU A 114 -1.33 4.07 4.53
N ASP A 115 -1.68 4.96 5.46
CA ASP A 115 -2.07 6.34 5.12
C ASP A 115 -0.94 7.09 4.41
N ILE A 116 0.28 7.00 4.94
CA ILE A 116 1.47 7.61 4.32
C ILE A 116 1.70 7.02 2.93
N LEU A 117 1.59 5.69 2.77
CA LEU A 117 1.76 5.05 1.47
C LEU A 117 0.72 5.53 0.46
N GLN A 118 -0.56 5.56 0.83
CA GLN A 118 -1.62 6.05 -0.04
C GLN A 118 -1.39 7.49 -0.49
N ALA A 119 -1.03 8.37 0.45
CA ALA A 119 -0.69 9.76 0.14
C ALA A 119 0.57 9.87 -0.75
N SER A 120 1.51 8.93 -0.62
CA SER A 120 2.77 8.95 -1.37
C SER A 120 2.64 8.36 -2.78
N LEU A 121 1.68 7.44 -3.01
CA LEU A 121 1.48 6.78 -4.30
C LEU A 121 1.09 7.71 -5.44
N GLN A 122 0.61 8.92 -5.15
CA GLN A 122 0.38 9.94 -6.16
C GLN A 122 1.68 10.41 -6.85
N TYR A 123 2.82 10.28 -6.16
CA TYR A 123 4.15 10.63 -6.65
C TYR A 123 4.98 9.43 -7.11
N ALA A 124 4.40 8.22 -7.06
CA ALA A 124 5.12 7.01 -7.43
C ALA A 124 5.43 6.98 -8.93
N VAL A 125 6.64 6.53 -9.26
CA VAL A 125 7.08 6.31 -10.65
C VAL A 125 6.19 5.23 -11.26
N VAL A 126 5.77 5.45 -12.50
CA VAL A 126 4.87 4.53 -13.21
C VAL A 126 5.71 3.70 -14.19
N PRO A 127 5.56 2.36 -14.22
CA PRO A 127 6.39 1.49 -15.02
C PRO A 127 6.14 1.68 -16.52
N ASP A 128 7.14 1.40 -17.35
CA ASP A 128 7.07 1.57 -18.81
C ASP A 128 5.89 0.83 -19.45
N GLY A 129 5.47 -0.30 -18.88
CA GLY A 129 4.29 -1.05 -19.32
C GLY A 129 2.99 -0.24 -19.27
N PHE A 130 2.83 0.64 -18.28
CA PHE A 130 1.68 1.56 -18.21
C PHE A 130 1.71 2.55 -19.37
N TRP A 131 2.88 3.14 -19.66
CA TRP A 131 3.03 4.08 -20.77
C TRP A 131 2.77 3.42 -22.12
N LYS A 132 3.12 2.14 -22.28
CA LYS A 132 2.76 1.36 -23.47
C LYS A 132 1.25 1.20 -23.61
N GLU A 133 0.52 0.90 -22.54
CA GLU A 133 -0.95 0.81 -22.57
C GLU A 133 -1.62 2.18 -22.83
N GLN A 134 -1.12 3.25 -22.21
CA GLN A 134 -1.61 4.61 -22.52
C GLN A 134 -1.32 5.02 -23.96
N GLY A 135 -0.15 4.64 -24.49
CA GLY A 135 0.21 4.85 -25.88
C GLY A 135 -0.74 4.12 -26.84
N LYS A 136 -1.13 2.88 -26.53
CA LYS A 136 -2.14 2.15 -27.32
C LYS A 136 -3.49 2.89 -27.34
N LYS A 137 -3.96 3.36 -26.18
CA LYS A 137 -5.20 4.15 -26.08
C LYS A 137 -5.12 5.43 -26.90
N LEU A 138 -4.01 6.17 -26.80
CA LEU A 138 -3.78 7.36 -27.61
C LEU A 138 -3.87 7.04 -29.11
N VAL A 139 -3.22 5.97 -29.58
CA VAL A 139 -3.26 5.59 -30.99
C VAL A 139 -4.68 5.27 -31.44
N GLU A 140 -5.48 4.60 -30.59
CA GLU A 140 -6.90 4.37 -30.89
C GLU A 140 -7.72 5.66 -30.94
N ASP A 141 -7.49 6.60 -30.01
CA ASP A 141 -8.21 7.86 -29.96
C ASP A 141 -7.85 8.76 -31.15
N VAL A 142 -6.58 8.80 -31.52
CA VAL A 142 -6.08 9.48 -32.73
C VAL A 142 -6.68 8.85 -33.98
N ARG A 143 -6.79 7.51 -34.05
CA ARG A 143 -7.41 6.80 -35.17
C ARG A 143 -8.92 7.11 -35.31
N LYS A 144 -9.61 7.33 -34.19
CA LYS A 144 -11.05 7.66 -34.17
C LYS A 144 -11.32 9.14 -34.44
N ALA A 145 -10.32 10.01 -34.27
CA ALA A 145 -10.44 11.44 -34.52
C ALA A 145 -10.40 11.77 -36.03
N ALA A 146 -11.10 12.83 -36.42
CA ALA A 146 -10.96 13.40 -37.76
C ALA A 146 -9.52 13.91 -37.98
N PRO A 147 -9.00 13.93 -39.23
CA PRO A 147 -7.62 14.30 -39.53
C PRO A 147 -7.19 15.64 -38.90
N ASP A 148 -8.09 16.62 -38.91
CA ASP A 148 -7.83 17.97 -38.39
C ASP A 148 -7.76 18.01 -36.85
N LYS A 149 -8.39 17.05 -36.17
CA LYS A 149 -8.44 16.96 -34.69
C LYS A 149 -7.43 15.96 -34.12
N ALA A 150 -6.86 15.10 -34.95
CA ALA A 150 -5.87 14.11 -34.55
C ALA A 150 -4.62 14.76 -33.94
N ALA A 151 -4.15 15.86 -34.52
CA ALA A 151 -3.02 16.63 -34.01
C ALA A 151 -3.31 17.28 -32.65
N ASP A 152 -4.53 17.79 -32.45
CA ASP A 152 -4.96 18.40 -31.18
C ASP A 152 -5.09 17.35 -30.06
N VAL A 153 -5.61 16.16 -30.38
CA VAL A 153 -5.69 15.03 -29.44
C VAL A 153 -4.29 14.60 -28.99
N ALA A 154 -3.35 14.45 -29.93
CA ALA A 154 -1.96 14.11 -29.62
C ALA A 154 -1.24 15.22 -28.82
N ALA A 155 -1.42 16.49 -29.20
CA ALA A 155 -0.82 17.62 -28.49
C ALA A 155 -1.37 17.77 -27.06
N SER A 156 -2.68 17.55 -26.87
CA SER A 156 -3.30 17.53 -25.54
C SER A 156 -2.74 16.40 -24.67
N TRP A 157 -2.57 15.20 -25.23
CA TRP A 157 -1.97 14.07 -24.52
C TRP A 157 -0.52 14.35 -24.12
N LEU A 158 0.30 14.92 -25.01
CA LEU A 158 1.69 15.27 -24.69
C LEU A 158 1.79 16.32 -23.56
N ARG A 159 0.84 17.25 -23.49
CA ARG A 159 0.79 18.25 -22.42
C ARG A 159 0.37 17.66 -21.08
N ASN A 160 -0.57 16.72 -21.08
CA ASN A 160 -0.97 16.01 -19.87
C ASN A 160 -1.47 14.59 -20.21
N PRO A 161 -0.57 13.59 -20.20
CA PRO A 161 -0.94 12.25 -20.64
C PRO A 161 -1.80 11.51 -19.60
N LEU A 162 -2.01 12.10 -18.42
CA LEU A 162 -2.88 11.60 -17.36
C LEU A 162 -4.26 12.29 -17.33
N SER A 163 -4.48 13.39 -18.07
CA SER A 163 -5.78 14.09 -18.08
C SER A 163 -6.84 13.41 -18.95
N ILE A 164 -6.44 12.54 -19.87
CA ILE A 164 -7.35 11.91 -20.85
C ILE A 164 -8.21 10.80 -20.20
N ALA A 165 -7.96 10.45 -18.94
CA ALA A 165 -8.81 9.55 -18.16
C ALA A 165 -10.09 10.21 -17.59
N GLY A 166 -10.41 11.44 -17.98
CA GLY A 166 -11.57 12.17 -17.46
C GLY A 166 -12.45 12.77 -18.56
N LYS A 167 -13.32 11.95 -19.15
CA LYS A 167 -14.67 12.31 -19.60
C LYS A 167 -15.48 11.06 -19.88
#